data_AF-A0A9P9J432-F1
#
_entry.id   AF-A0A9P9J432-F1
#
_cell.length_a   1.000
_cell.length_b   1.000
_cell.length_c   1.000
_cell.angle_alpha   90.00
_cell.angle_beta   90.00
_cell.angle_gamma   90.00
#
_symmetry.space_group_name_H-M   'P 1'
#
loop_
_entity.id
_entity.type
_entity.pdbx_description
1 polymer ?
#
loop_
_entity_poly.entity_id
_entity_poly.type
_entity_poly.pdbx_seq_one_letter_code
_entity_poly.pdbx_strand_id
1 'polypeptide(L)'
;MPSAVTSPPGAIEATTSGPIYNSTVDDRGDFVDSEYEAYIEELVENTNLYPEGLLYPICIGEIVANRYRIDDKLGHGSFSTVWMAYDTARKMDVALEIMMLGESAKREYRMQDEIVRTVPDITHLLTYNDIFFLHSPHGDHRVLVFPLQGPNFQDYPRKDQLPPCLHDGGIVHRDPSSANVIYSLRPLDNWSTAAKYEYLGRHQNMRLFTKQWREGELIMPMESHESLLARLFHGSGYTSVVSCMVNTVGPHPVSWRYSYHASGSCDTTWYNQDRQPDPAMALKAKIIKLRPGIGLMELELVMSILRPGDSRIY
;
A
#
# COMPACT_ATOMS: atom_id res chain seq x y z
N MET A 1 54.63 -45.49 -23.32
CA MET A 1 55.86 -44.74 -22.95
C MET A 1 56.21 -43.89 -24.15
N PRO A 2 56.30 -42.54 -24.10
CA PRO A 2 56.67 -41.71 -22.95
C PRO A 2 55.80 -40.44 -22.72
N SER A 3 56.07 -39.84 -21.55
CA SER A 3 56.13 -38.41 -21.21
C SER A 3 54.90 -37.49 -21.30
N ALA A 4 54.49 -37.07 -20.09
CA ALA A 4 53.66 -35.91 -19.81
C ALA A 4 54.36 -34.59 -20.19
N VAL A 5 53.58 -33.67 -20.76
CA VAL A 5 53.86 -32.22 -20.81
C VAL A 5 52.64 -31.53 -20.24
N THR A 6 52.88 -30.77 -19.18
CA THR A 6 51.94 -29.94 -18.43
C THR A 6 51.52 -28.70 -19.22
N SER A 7 50.27 -28.29 -19.08
CA SER A 7 49.72 -27.00 -19.54
C SER A 7 48.82 -26.41 -18.42
N PRO A 8 48.67 -25.07 -18.36
CA PRO A 8 48.34 -24.31 -17.14
C PRO A 8 46.83 -24.25 -16.81
N PRO A 9 46.44 -23.83 -15.59
CA PRO A 9 45.07 -23.95 -15.10
C PRO A 9 44.09 -23.04 -15.86
N GLY A 10 43.11 -23.69 -16.49
CA GLY A 10 41.93 -23.07 -17.09
C GLY A 10 40.89 -22.70 -16.04
N ALA A 11 40.06 -21.73 -16.41
CA ALA A 11 39.11 -21.00 -15.60
C ALA A 11 38.18 -21.88 -14.73
N ILE A 12 37.95 -21.40 -13.50
CA ILE A 12 36.88 -21.87 -12.63
C ILE A 12 35.57 -21.45 -13.29
N GLU A 13 34.88 -22.40 -13.93
CA GLU A 13 33.45 -22.27 -14.22
C GLU A 13 32.71 -22.24 -12.88
N ALA A 14 32.19 -21.07 -12.51
CA ALA A 14 31.29 -20.93 -11.39
C ALA A 14 29.94 -21.57 -11.75
N THR A 15 29.79 -22.85 -11.40
CA THR A 15 28.48 -23.49 -11.27
C THR A 15 27.64 -22.71 -10.26
N THR A 16 26.82 -21.80 -10.78
CA THR A 16 25.80 -21.11 -9.98
C THR A 16 24.53 -21.93 -10.11
N SER A 17 24.45 -23.02 -9.35
CA SER A 17 23.18 -23.71 -9.09
C SER A 17 22.33 -22.82 -8.19
N GLY A 18 21.67 -21.82 -8.78
CA GLY A 18 20.59 -21.10 -8.12
C GLY A 18 19.40 -22.05 -7.91
N PRO A 19 18.68 -21.95 -6.79
CA PRO A 19 17.53 -22.81 -6.54
C PRO A 19 16.44 -22.50 -7.57
N ILE A 20 16.08 -23.52 -8.34
CA ILE A 20 14.84 -23.55 -9.12
C ILE A 20 13.71 -23.66 -8.11
N TYR A 21 13.10 -22.54 -7.74
CA TYR A 21 11.90 -22.54 -6.91
C TYR A 21 10.70 -22.98 -7.76
N ASN A 22 10.26 -24.23 -7.54
CA ASN A 22 8.96 -24.72 -7.99
C ASN A 22 7.86 -24.01 -7.18
N SER A 23 7.20 -23.02 -7.78
CA SER A 23 6.08 -22.28 -7.17
C SER A 23 4.74 -23.03 -7.31
N THR A 24 4.60 -24.19 -6.65
CA THR A 24 3.35 -24.98 -6.65
C THR A 24 2.81 -25.31 -5.27
N VAL A 25 3.07 -24.48 -4.25
CA VAL A 25 2.36 -24.59 -2.97
C VAL A 25 1.30 -23.50 -2.93
N ASP A 26 0.05 -23.93 -2.91
CA ASP A 26 -1.16 -23.14 -2.68
C ASP A 26 -1.08 -22.52 -1.27
N ASP A 27 -0.47 -21.34 -1.18
CA ASP A 27 -0.22 -20.61 0.07
C ASP A 27 -1.44 -19.76 0.43
N ARG A 28 -2.21 -20.18 1.44
CA ARG A 28 -3.52 -19.62 1.80
C ARG A 28 -3.53 -18.78 3.08
N GLY A 29 -2.37 -18.35 3.58
CA GLY A 29 -2.26 -17.54 4.81
C GLY A 29 -2.20 -18.35 6.10
N ASP A 30 -2.32 -17.65 7.24
CA ASP A 30 -2.15 -18.22 8.58
C ASP A 30 -3.50 -18.36 9.31
N PHE A 31 -3.83 -19.58 9.75
CA PHE A 31 -5.07 -19.84 10.51
C PHE A 31 -4.95 -19.41 11.97
N VAL A 32 -5.93 -18.64 12.46
CA VAL A 32 -5.97 -18.17 13.86
C VAL A 32 -6.71 -19.18 14.76
N ASP A 33 -6.18 -19.41 15.97
CA ASP A 33 -6.82 -20.27 16.99
C ASP A 33 -7.94 -19.53 17.74
N SER A 34 -8.81 -20.30 18.38
CA SER A 34 -10.04 -19.88 19.10
C SER A 34 -9.86 -18.80 20.17
N GLU A 35 -8.65 -18.57 20.66
CA GLU A 35 -8.37 -17.57 21.71
C GLU A 35 -8.45 -16.11 21.23
N TYR A 36 -8.53 -15.85 19.92
CA TYR A 36 -8.63 -14.50 19.34
C TYR A 36 -10.02 -14.14 18.78
N GLU A 37 -11.02 -15.03 18.88
CA GLU A 37 -12.37 -14.82 18.30
C GLU A 37 -13.03 -13.51 18.73
N ALA A 38 -12.91 -13.13 20.01
CA ALA A 38 -13.55 -11.93 20.54
C ALA A 38 -12.94 -10.60 20.04
N TYR A 39 -11.66 -10.58 19.64
CA TYR A 39 -11.01 -9.40 19.06
C TYR A 39 -11.28 -9.29 17.54
N ILE A 40 -11.54 -10.44 16.91
CA ILE A 40 -11.83 -10.56 15.48
C ILE A 40 -13.22 -10.02 15.14
N GLU A 41 -14.22 -10.21 16.01
CA GLU A 41 -15.60 -9.74 15.77
C GLU A 41 -15.72 -8.22 15.53
N GLU A 42 -14.82 -7.40 16.09
CA GLU A 42 -14.84 -5.93 15.89
C GLU A 42 -14.10 -5.51 14.60
N LEU A 43 -13.20 -6.35 14.09
CA LEU A 43 -12.33 -6.06 12.94
C LEU A 43 -12.84 -6.65 11.62
N VAL A 44 -13.83 -7.54 11.68
CA VAL A 44 -14.45 -8.18 10.52
C VAL A 44 -15.89 -7.71 10.33
N GLU A 45 -16.40 -7.87 9.12
CA GLU A 45 -17.79 -7.58 8.79
C GLU A 45 -18.77 -8.46 9.58
N ASN A 46 -20.00 -7.96 9.75
CA ASN A 46 -21.06 -8.68 10.45
C ASN A 46 -21.37 -10.02 9.76
N THR A 47 -20.93 -11.12 10.39
CA THR A 47 -21.03 -12.48 9.86
C THR A 47 -22.47 -12.99 9.73
N ASN A 48 -23.42 -12.37 10.43
CA ASN A 48 -24.86 -12.70 10.33
C ASN A 48 -25.46 -12.33 8.96
N LEU A 49 -24.79 -11.49 8.18
CA LEU A 49 -25.24 -11.08 6.86
C LEU A 49 -25.00 -12.15 5.77
N TYR A 50 -24.13 -13.14 6.04
CA TYR A 50 -23.87 -14.23 5.10
C TYR A 50 -25.03 -15.24 5.02
N PRO A 51 -25.62 -15.73 6.13
CA PRO A 51 -26.83 -16.55 6.08
C PRO A 51 -28.05 -15.87 5.47
N GLU A 52 -28.15 -14.54 5.60
CA GLU A 52 -29.22 -13.75 4.98
C GLU A 52 -29.03 -13.60 3.46
N GLY A 53 -27.84 -13.95 2.95
CA GLY A 53 -27.47 -13.78 1.56
C GLY A 53 -27.17 -12.34 1.16
N LEU A 54 -27.02 -11.43 2.13
CA LEU A 54 -26.74 -10.02 1.87
C LEU A 54 -25.28 -9.79 1.49
N LEU A 55 -24.34 -10.54 2.11
CA LEU A 55 -22.94 -10.56 1.74
C LEU A 55 -22.61 -11.78 0.88
N TYR A 56 -21.61 -11.63 0.00
CA TYR A 56 -21.15 -12.71 -0.87
C TYR A 56 -19.98 -13.47 -0.20
N PRO A 57 -20.12 -14.78 0.09
CA PRO A 57 -19.01 -15.56 0.62
C PRO A 57 -17.95 -15.80 -0.46
N ILE A 58 -16.67 -15.57 -0.11
CA ILE A 58 -15.54 -15.69 -1.03
C ILE A 58 -14.34 -16.34 -0.32
N CYS A 59 -13.46 -16.99 -1.07
CA CYS A 59 -12.24 -17.64 -0.54
C CYS A 59 -10.98 -17.06 -1.19
N ILE A 60 -9.86 -17.08 -0.46
CA ILE A 60 -8.55 -16.77 -1.03
C ILE A 60 -8.20 -17.80 -2.11
N GLY A 61 -7.63 -17.34 -3.22
CA GLY A 61 -7.29 -18.15 -4.39
C GLY A 61 -8.46 -18.43 -5.34
N GLU A 62 -9.71 -18.08 -4.99
CA GLU A 62 -10.86 -18.22 -5.89
C GLU A 62 -10.66 -17.35 -7.15
N ILE A 63 -11.03 -17.90 -8.32
CA ILE A 63 -11.09 -17.12 -9.56
C ILE A 63 -12.53 -16.76 -9.85
N VAL A 64 -12.86 -15.48 -9.72
CA VAL A 64 -14.19 -14.95 -10.02
C VAL A 64 -14.26 -14.34 -11.42
N ALA A 65 -15.45 -14.40 -12.02
CA ALA A 65 -15.72 -13.95 -13.39
C ALA A 65 -14.72 -14.50 -14.44
N ASN A 66 -14.14 -15.68 -14.18
CA ASN A 66 -13.09 -16.30 -14.98
C ASN A 66 -11.88 -15.38 -15.27
N ARG A 67 -11.60 -14.40 -14.40
CA ARG A 67 -10.60 -13.36 -14.65
C ARG A 67 -9.85 -12.90 -13.41
N TYR A 68 -10.53 -12.72 -12.29
CA TYR A 68 -9.94 -12.11 -11.11
C TYR A 68 -9.65 -13.18 -10.07
N ARG A 69 -8.38 -13.41 -9.76
CA ARG A 69 -7.97 -14.30 -8.66
C ARG A 69 -7.94 -13.51 -7.37
N ILE A 70 -8.63 -13.98 -6.33
CA ILE A 70 -8.63 -13.34 -5.01
C ILE A 70 -7.31 -13.62 -4.31
N ASP A 71 -6.59 -12.57 -3.94
CA ASP A 71 -5.28 -12.66 -3.30
C ASP A 71 -5.35 -12.34 -1.81
N ASP A 72 -6.15 -11.34 -1.42
CA ASP A 72 -6.27 -10.89 -0.02
C ASP A 72 -7.52 -10.05 0.22
N LYS A 73 -7.82 -9.70 1.48
CA LYS A 73 -8.88 -8.79 1.88
C LYS A 73 -8.31 -7.44 2.33
N LEU A 74 -8.80 -6.38 1.70
CA LEU A 74 -8.39 -5.01 1.99
C LEU A 74 -9.22 -4.37 3.10
N GLY A 75 -10.47 -4.81 3.28
CA GLY A 75 -11.33 -4.30 4.33
C GLY A 75 -12.81 -4.58 4.07
N HIS A 76 -13.65 -3.89 4.83
CA HIS A 76 -15.09 -3.90 4.64
C HIS A 76 -15.67 -2.52 4.95
N GLY A 77 -16.73 -2.16 4.22
CA GLY A 77 -17.52 -0.97 4.48
C GLY A 77 -18.87 -1.36 5.10
N SER A 78 -19.73 -0.37 5.33
CA SER A 78 -21.09 -0.63 5.83
C SER A 78 -21.95 -1.43 4.85
N PHE A 79 -21.65 -1.37 3.55
CA PHE A 79 -22.45 -1.97 2.49
C PHE A 79 -21.64 -2.77 1.46
N SER A 80 -20.38 -3.08 1.74
CA SER A 80 -19.49 -3.78 0.82
C SER A 80 -18.37 -4.50 1.55
N THR A 81 -17.76 -5.48 0.88
CA THR A 81 -16.46 -6.04 1.25
C THR A 81 -15.45 -5.74 0.14
N VAL A 82 -14.20 -5.48 0.51
CA VAL A 82 -13.16 -5.02 -0.42
C VAL A 82 -12.01 -6.01 -0.43
N TRP A 83 -11.64 -6.47 -1.62
CA TRP A 83 -10.69 -7.57 -1.82
C TRP A 83 -9.58 -7.15 -2.78
N MET A 84 -8.34 -7.53 -2.47
CA MET A 84 -7.25 -7.47 -3.43
C MET A 84 -7.39 -8.67 -4.38
N ALA A 85 -7.29 -8.41 -5.67
CA ALA A 85 -7.33 -9.46 -6.68
C ALA A 85 -6.32 -9.22 -7.79
N TYR A 86 -5.86 -10.30 -8.41
CA TYR A 86 -5.05 -10.26 -9.60
C TYR A 86 -5.92 -10.39 -10.85
N ASP A 87 -5.94 -9.36 -11.69
CA ASP A 87 -6.59 -9.39 -13.00
C ASP A 87 -5.71 -10.14 -14.00
N THR A 88 -6.07 -11.40 -14.27
CA THR A 88 -5.29 -12.27 -15.16
C THR A 88 -5.28 -11.81 -16.63
N ALA A 89 -6.29 -11.04 -17.05
CA ALA A 89 -6.38 -10.56 -18.43
C ALA A 89 -5.48 -9.34 -18.65
N ARG A 90 -5.45 -8.41 -17.69
CA ARG A 90 -4.60 -7.20 -17.75
C ARG A 90 -3.24 -7.38 -17.10
N LYS A 91 -3.03 -8.46 -16.35
CA LYS A 91 -1.82 -8.79 -15.60
C LYS A 91 -1.47 -7.72 -14.58
N MET A 92 -2.44 -7.30 -13.79
CA MET A 92 -2.25 -6.24 -12.79
C MET A 92 -3.08 -6.50 -11.53
N ASP A 93 -2.66 -5.90 -10.42
CA ASP A 93 -3.41 -5.92 -9.17
C ASP A 93 -4.53 -4.88 -9.17
N VAL A 94 -5.69 -5.30 -8.66
CA VAL A 94 -6.91 -4.50 -8.59
C VAL A 94 -7.57 -4.67 -7.22
N ALA A 95 -8.41 -3.70 -6.86
CA ALA A 95 -9.32 -3.81 -5.73
C ALA A 95 -10.74 -4.14 -6.23
N LEU A 96 -11.34 -5.20 -5.70
CA LEU A 96 -12.71 -5.60 -5.96
C LEU A 96 -13.58 -5.19 -4.77
N GLU A 97 -14.49 -4.26 -5.00
CA GLU A 97 -15.52 -3.92 -4.03
C GLU A 97 -16.81 -4.69 -4.37
N ILE A 98 -17.15 -5.65 -3.52
CA ILE A 98 -18.32 -6.51 -3.68
C ILE A 98 -19.46 -5.88 -2.88
N MET A 99 -20.48 -5.40 -3.59
CA MET A 99 -21.62 -4.72 -2.97
C MET A 99 -22.55 -5.72 -2.28
N MET A 100 -23.04 -5.34 -1.11
CA MET A 100 -24.13 -6.01 -0.41
C MET A 100 -25.42 -5.94 -1.23
N LEU A 101 -26.32 -6.93 -1.09
CA LEU A 101 -27.68 -6.81 -1.61
C LEU A 101 -28.52 -5.83 -0.78
N GLY A 102 -29.51 -5.21 -1.42
CA GLY A 102 -30.45 -4.28 -0.77
C GLY A 102 -30.31 -2.83 -1.22
N GLU A 103 -31.32 -1.99 -0.93
CA GLU A 103 -31.41 -0.62 -1.45
C GLU A 103 -30.32 0.32 -0.92
N SER A 104 -29.83 0.10 0.30
CA SER A 104 -28.78 0.95 0.89
C SER A 104 -27.48 0.90 0.08
N ALA A 105 -27.03 -0.31 -0.29
CA ALA A 105 -25.87 -0.51 -1.18
C ALA A 105 -26.08 0.10 -2.57
N LYS A 106 -27.33 0.14 -3.06
CA LYS A 106 -27.63 0.78 -4.36
C LYS A 106 -27.38 2.27 -4.37
N ARG A 107 -27.51 2.94 -3.22
CA ARG A 107 -27.23 4.37 -3.12
C ARG A 107 -25.75 4.66 -3.37
N GLU A 108 -24.87 3.81 -2.88
CA GLU A 108 -23.42 3.99 -2.94
C GLU A 108 -22.89 3.90 -4.38
N TYR A 109 -23.17 2.80 -5.08
CA TYR A 109 -22.69 2.68 -6.48
C TYR A 109 -23.39 3.66 -7.44
N ARG A 110 -24.65 4.07 -7.17
CA ARG A 110 -25.32 5.11 -7.97
C ARG A 110 -24.60 6.46 -7.86
N MET A 111 -23.98 6.74 -6.71
CA MET A 111 -23.19 7.96 -6.53
C MET A 111 -21.89 7.89 -7.33
N GLN A 112 -21.22 6.73 -7.36
CA GLN A 112 -20.07 6.50 -8.23
C GLN A 112 -20.44 6.70 -9.71
N ASP A 113 -21.56 6.13 -10.15
CA ASP A 113 -22.07 6.32 -11.53
C ASP A 113 -22.33 7.81 -11.84
N GLU A 114 -22.87 8.57 -10.87
CA GLU A 114 -23.13 10.00 -11.03
C GLU A 114 -21.85 10.83 -11.09
N ILE A 115 -20.85 10.53 -10.26
CA ILE A 115 -19.54 11.20 -10.27
C ILE A 115 -18.88 11.02 -11.64
N VAL A 116 -18.77 9.77 -12.12
CA VAL A 116 -18.16 9.45 -13.42
C VAL A 116 -18.88 10.16 -14.57
N ARG A 117 -20.19 10.37 -14.46
CA ARG A 117 -21.01 11.02 -15.49
C ARG A 117 -20.92 12.54 -15.48
N THR A 118 -20.82 13.16 -14.31
CA THR A 118 -21.03 14.62 -14.15
C THR A 118 -19.75 15.39 -13.88
N VAL A 119 -18.74 14.77 -13.30
CA VAL A 119 -17.49 15.44 -12.93
C VAL A 119 -16.55 15.42 -14.13
N PRO A 120 -16.15 16.59 -14.69
CA PRO A 120 -15.31 16.62 -15.89
C PRO A 120 -13.88 16.09 -15.66
N ASP A 121 -13.33 16.32 -14.46
CA ASP A 121 -11.99 15.88 -14.08
C ASP A 121 -12.04 14.95 -12.86
N ILE A 122 -11.90 13.66 -13.13
CA ILE A 122 -11.88 12.59 -12.11
C ILE A 122 -10.45 12.13 -11.79
N THR A 123 -9.41 12.82 -12.26
CA THR A 123 -7.99 12.39 -12.12
C THR A 123 -7.58 12.16 -10.67
N HIS A 124 -8.17 12.89 -9.74
CA HIS A 124 -7.90 12.81 -8.30
C HIS A 124 -9.00 12.09 -7.52
N LEU A 125 -9.95 11.44 -8.20
CA LEU A 125 -11.03 10.67 -7.60
C LEU A 125 -10.79 9.18 -7.82
N LEU A 126 -11.03 8.37 -6.78
CA LEU A 126 -11.01 6.93 -6.93
C LEU A 126 -12.35 6.47 -7.50
N THR A 127 -12.36 6.18 -8.80
CA THR A 127 -13.52 5.64 -9.52
C THR A 127 -13.24 4.23 -10.02
N TYR A 128 -14.29 3.45 -10.22
CA TYR A 128 -14.16 2.11 -10.77
C TYR A 128 -13.80 2.16 -12.27
N ASN A 129 -13.08 1.14 -12.73
CA ASN A 129 -12.64 0.96 -14.11
C ASN A 129 -13.38 -0.16 -14.85
N ASP A 130 -14.07 -1.03 -14.13
CA ASP A 130 -14.82 -2.16 -14.68
C ASP A 130 -15.94 -2.56 -13.71
N ILE A 131 -16.97 -3.24 -14.23
CA ILE A 131 -18.10 -3.75 -13.45
C ILE A 131 -18.42 -5.17 -13.91
N PHE A 132 -18.69 -6.05 -12.95
CA PHE A 132 -19.31 -7.34 -13.22
C PHE A 132 -20.28 -7.73 -12.11
N PHE A 133 -20.91 -8.90 -12.25
CA PHE A 133 -21.87 -9.42 -11.29
C PHE A 133 -21.46 -10.81 -10.80
N LEU A 134 -21.63 -11.04 -9.52
CA LEU A 134 -21.54 -12.35 -8.88
C LEU A 134 -22.94 -12.87 -8.59
N HIS A 135 -23.27 -14.00 -9.20
CA HIS A 135 -24.59 -14.61 -9.03
C HIS A 135 -24.69 -15.36 -7.70
N SER A 136 -25.80 -15.15 -6.99
CA SER A 136 -26.18 -15.90 -5.78
C SER A 136 -27.65 -16.32 -5.85
N PRO A 137 -28.08 -17.31 -5.05
CA PRO A 137 -29.51 -17.66 -4.90
C PRO A 137 -30.38 -16.49 -4.39
N HIS A 138 -29.77 -15.47 -3.77
CA HIS A 138 -30.46 -14.33 -3.17
C HIS A 138 -30.51 -13.11 -4.11
N GLY A 139 -29.76 -13.14 -5.21
CA GLY A 139 -29.65 -12.06 -6.18
C GLY A 139 -28.22 -11.84 -6.66
N ASP A 140 -28.07 -10.89 -7.59
CA ASP A 140 -26.78 -10.58 -8.20
C ASP A 140 -26.07 -9.48 -7.42
N HIS A 141 -24.90 -9.80 -6.89
CA HIS A 141 -24.02 -8.83 -6.25
C HIS A 141 -23.25 -8.08 -7.33
N ARG A 142 -23.37 -6.75 -7.34
CA ARG A 142 -22.55 -5.91 -8.19
C ARG A 142 -21.13 -5.89 -7.64
N VAL A 143 -20.14 -6.03 -8.51
CA VAL A 143 -18.72 -5.85 -8.16
C VAL A 143 -18.17 -4.67 -8.94
N LEU A 144 -17.57 -3.73 -8.22
CA LEU A 144 -16.85 -2.59 -8.77
C LEU A 144 -15.35 -2.89 -8.75
N VAL A 145 -14.67 -2.68 -9.87
CA VAL A 145 -13.23 -2.94 -10.00
C VAL A 145 -12.48 -1.62 -9.96
N PHE A 146 -11.69 -1.39 -8.93
CA PHE A 146 -10.88 -0.20 -8.74
C PHE A 146 -9.38 -0.48 -9.00
N PRO A 147 -8.60 0.56 -9.36
CA PRO A 147 -7.14 0.48 -9.23
C PRO A 147 -6.78 0.15 -7.77
N LEU A 148 -5.78 -0.72 -7.57
CA LEU A 148 -5.26 -0.97 -6.23
C LEU A 148 -4.58 0.30 -5.68
N GLN A 149 -4.96 0.71 -4.46
CA GLN A 149 -4.41 1.88 -3.76
C GLN A 149 -3.94 1.48 -2.35
N GLY A 150 -3.24 2.39 -1.68
CA GLY A 150 -2.59 2.18 -0.40
C GLY A 150 -3.51 2.33 0.80
N PRO A 151 -2.95 2.41 2.01
CA PRO A 151 -3.74 2.69 3.21
C PRO A 151 -4.36 4.11 3.16
N ASN A 152 -5.43 4.30 3.92
CA ASN A 152 -6.09 5.60 4.08
C ASN A 152 -5.33 6.51 5.09
N PHE A 153 -5.76 7.76 5.29
CA PHE A 153 -5.10 8.72 6.20
C PHE A 153 -5.61 8.65 7.66
N GLN A 154 -6.29 7.58 8.14
CA GLN A 154 -6.85 7.54 9.50
C GLN A 154 -5.83 7.92 10.60
N ASP A 155 -4.55 7.57 10.44
CA ASP A 155 -3.49 7.89 11.41
C ASP A 155 -2.85 9.28 11.25
N TYR A 156 -3.34 10.12 10.32
CA TYR A 156 -2.70 11.37 9.95
C TYR A 156 -3.65 12.59 10.02
N PRO A 157 -3.38 13.58 10.89
CA PRO A 157 -4.20 14.78 10.99
C PRO A 157 -3.90 15.73 9.82
N ARG A 158 -4.70 15.67 8.74
CA ARG A 158 -4.84 16.79 7.82
C ARG A 158 -6.12 17.55 8.14
N LYS A 159 -6.11 18.87 7.91
CA LYS A 159 -7.33 19.64 7.68
C LYS A 159 -7.63 19.57 6.18
N ASP A 160 -8.79 19.02 5.88
CA ASP A 160 -9.24 18.54 4.58
C ASP A 160 -9.35 19.68 3.56
N GLN A 161 -8.69 19.53 2.42
CA GLN A 161 -9.16 20.16 1.18
C GLN A 161 -9.56 19.01 0.26
N LEU A 162 -10.88 18.84 0.09
CA LEU A 162 -11.45 18.02 -0.97
C LEU A 162 -10.92 18.52 -2.32
N PRO A 163 -10.75 17.64 -3.31
CA PRO A 163 -10.50 18.09 -4.67
C PRO A 163 -11.68 18.97 -5.12
N PRO A 164 -11.42 20.23 -5.55
CA PRO A 164 -12.48 21.13 -6.00
C PRO A 164 -13.35 20.57 -7.13
N CYS A 165 -12.85 19.58 -7.87
CA CYS A 165 -13.50 19.02 -9.06
C CYS A 165 -14.89 18.41 -8.80
N LEU A 166 -15.18 17.90 -7.60
CA LEU A 166 -16.54 17.42 -7.28
C LEU A 166 -17.59 18.53 -7.39
N HIS A 167 -17.22 19.76 -6.99
CA HIS A 167 -18.12 20.90 -7.06
C HIS A 167 -18.38 21.34 -8.51
N ASP A 168 -17.44 21.10 -9.43
CA ASP A 168 -17.64 21.37 -10.85
C ASP A 168 -18.72 20.45 -11.45
N GLY A 169 -18.91 19.26 -10.89
CA GLY A 169 -20.03 18.36 -11.18
C GLY A 169 -21.29 18.63 -10.35
N GLY A 170 -21.30 19.64 -9.49
CA GLY A 170 -22.42 19.94 -8.58
C GLY A 170 -22.59 18.93 -7.44
N ILE A 171 -21.57 18.11 -7.16
CA ILE A 171 -21.59 17.05 -6.14
C ILE A 171 -20.88 17.56 -4.87
N VAL A 172 -21.48 17.28 -3.71
CA VAL A 172 -20.88 17.55 -2.40
C VAL A 172 -20.61 16.22 -1.71
N HIS A 173 -19.36 15.95 -1.36
CA HIS A 173 -18.93 14.68 -0.73
C HIS A 173 -19.62 14.41 0.62
N ARG A 174 -19.94 15.46 1.38
CA ARG A 174 -20.61 15.44 2.70
C ARG A 174 -19.89 14.72 3.84
N ASP A 175 -18.87 13.92 3.54
CA ASP A 175 -18.01 13.28 4.54
C ASP A 175 -16.51 13.39 4.18
N PRO A 176 -15.93 14.60 4.07
CA PRO A 176 -14.49 14.72 3.94
C PRO A 176 -13.82 14.33 5.25
N SER A 177 -13.10 13.21 5.24
CA SER A 177 -12.29 12.78 6.37
C SER A 177 -10.99 12.17 5.84
N SER A 178 -10.00 12.10 6.72
CA SER A 178 -8.73 11.43 6.41
C SER A 178 -8.93 9.94 6.09
N ALA A 179 -9.99 9.30 6.59
CA ALA A 179 -10.35 7.93 6.22
C ALA A 179 -10.77 7.79 4.74
N ASN A 180 -11.22 8.88 4.12
CA ASN A 180 -11.71 8.91 2.73
C ASN A 180 -10.65 9.44 1.72
N VAL A 181 -9.39 9.58 2.17
CA VAL A 181 -8.25 9.91 1.30
C VAL A 181 -7.30 8.72 1.32
N ILE A 182 -6.76 8.34 0.16
CA ILE A 182 -5.96 7.12 0.00
C ILE A 182 -4.63 7.44 -0.68
N TYR A 183 -3.54 6.82 -0.25
CA TYR A 183 -2.24 6.92 -0.92
C TYR A 183 -2.20 6.13 -2.22
N SER A 184 -1.51 6.64 -3.24
CA SER A 184 -1.17 5.80 -4.39
C SER A 184 -0.06 4.82 -4.06
N LEU A 185 -0.31 3.53 -4.31
CA LEU A 185 0.72 2.49 -4.22
C LEU A 185 1.56 2.47 -5.49
N ARG A 186 2.81 2.01 -5.32
CA ARG A 186 3.57 1.53 -6.47
C ARG A 186 2.93 0.24 -6.98
N PRO A 187 2.83 0.04 -8.31
CA PRO A 187 2.25 -1.19 -8.85
C PRO A 187 2.96 -2.43 -8.32
N LEU A 188 2.18 -3.40 -7.85
CA LEU A 188 2.67 -4.69 -7.32
C LEU A 188 2.57 -5.82 -8.36
N ASP A 189 2.18 -5.48 -9.59
CA ASP A 189 1.76 -6.40 -10.66
C ASP A 189 2.78 -7.51 -10.98
N ASN A 190 4.07 -7.21 -10.81
CA ASN A 190 5.20 -8.10 -11.12
C ASN A 190 5.73 -8.86 -9.90
N TRP A 191 5.14 -8.68 -8.73
CA TRP A 191 5.61 -9.26 -7.48
C TRP A 191 5.03 -10.65 -7.31
N SER A 192 5.83 -11.58 -6.77
CA SER A 192 5.31 -12.89 -6.37
C SER A 192 4.35 -12.74 -5.19
N THR A 193 3.44 -13.70 -5.01
CA THR A 193 2.53 -13.73 -3.85
C THR A 193 3.32 -13.66 -2.53
N ALA A 194 4.42 -14.40 -2.42
CA ALA A 194 5.29 -14.34 -1.24
C ALA A 194 5.90 -12.95 -1.01
N ALA A 195 6.33 -12.25 -2.06
CA ALA A 195 6.86 -10.89 -1.94
C ALA A 195 5.77 -9.88 -1.55
N LYS A 196 4.54 -10.07 -2.04
CA LYS A 196 3.38 -9.27 -1.59
C LYS A 196 3.10 -9.51 -0.11
N TYR A 197 3.14 -10.75 0.36
CA TYR A 197 2.96 -11.09 1.78
C TYR A 197 4.08 -10.55 2.67
N GLU A 198 5.33 -10.56 2.22
CA GLU A 198 6.44 -9.94 2.96
C GLU A 198 6.28 -8.42 3.08
N TYR A 199 5.72 -7.79 2.04
CA TYR A 199 5.60 -6.33 1.98
C TYR A 199 4.35 -5.78 2.65
N LEU A 200 3.22 -6.47 2.46
CA LEU A 200 1.91 -6.05 2.92
C LEU A 200 1.48 -6.74 4.22
N GLY A 201 2.18 -7.80 4.64
CA GLY A 201 1.76 -8.70 5.70
C GLY A 201 1.03 -9.93 5.16
N ARG A 202 1.11 -11.04 5.90
CA ARG A 202 0.30 -12.23 5.64
C ARG A 202 -1.09 -12.04 6.24
N HIS A 203 -2.12 -12.42 5.49
CA HIS A 203 -3.47 -12.42 5.99
C HIS A 203 -3.71 -13.54 6.99
N GLN A 204 -4.51 -13.21 8.00
CA GLN A 204 -5.01 -14.14 8.99
C GLN A 204 -6.41 -14.59 8.58
N ASN A 205 -6.64 -15.90 8.54
CA ASN A 205 -7.91 -16.46 8.08
C ASN A 205 -8.55 -17.41 9.09
N MET A 206 -9.88 -17.42 9.08
CA MET A 206 -10.72 -18.37 9.79
C MET A 206 -11.80 -18.90 8.85
N ARG A 207 -12.27 -20.12 9.11
CA ARG A 207 -13.40 -20.66 8.36
C ARG A 207 -14.66 -19.85 8.69
N LEU A 208 -15.45 -19.50 7.68
CA LEU A 208 -16.75 -18.89 7.94
C LEU A 208 -17.72 -19.96 8.46
N PHE A 209 -17.96 -19.98 9.77
CA PHE A 209 -18.73 -21.01 10.48
C PHE A 209 -20.26 -20.86 10.37
N THR A 210 -20.76 -19.87 9.63
CA THR A 210 -22.19 -19.65 9.47
C THR A 210 -22.80 -20.67 8.47
N LYS A 211 -24.14 -20.72 8.37
CA LYS A 211 -24.85 -21.60 7.42
C LYS A 211 -25.21 -20.85 6.14
N GLN A 212 -24.21 -20.38 5.41
CA GLN A 212 -24.39 -19.74 4.11
C GLN A 212 -24.55 -20.77 2.96
N TRP A 213 -24.94 -20.28 1.78
CA TRP A 213 -25.26 -21.10 0.60
C TRP A 213 -24.05 -21.64 -0.17
N ARG A 214 -22.83 -21.16 0.11
CA ARG A 214 -21.55 -21.63 -0.47
C ARG A 214 -20.40 -21.49 0.51
N GLU A 215 -19.28 -22.18 0.26
CA GLU A 215 -18.06 -21.98 1.05
C GLU A 215 -17.55 -20.54 0.95
N GLY A 216 -16.99 -20.05 2.06
CA GLY A 216 -16.37 -18.74 2.21
C GLY A 216 -15.43 -18.74 3.40
N GLU A 217 -14.50 -17.79 3.41
CA GLU A 217 -13.51 -17.60 4.46
C GLU A 217 -13.70 -16.23 5.12
N LEU A 218 -13.55 -16.19 6.44
CA LEU A 218 -13.49 -14.94 7.18
C LEU A 218 -12.03 -14.54 7.28
N ILE A 219 -11.66 -13.52 6.51
CA ILE A 219 -10.29 -13.01 6.43
C ILE A 219 -10.21 -11.73 7.26
N MET A 220 -9.17 -11.58 8.06
CA MET A 220 -8.86 -10.31 8.72
C MET A 220 -8.41 -9.28 7.67
N PRO A 221 -8.89 -8.03 7.73
CA PRO A 221 -8.37 -6.98 6.86
C PRO A 221 -6.86 -6.87 7.01
N MET A 222 -6.18 -6.62 5.89
CA MET A 222 -4.75 -6.38 5.88
C MET A 222 -4.37 -5.17 6.76
N GLU A 223 -3.52 -5.39 7.77
CA GLU A 223 -2.93 -4.30 8.55
C GLU A 223 -1.75 -3.69 7.79
N SER A 224 -1.76 -2.37 7.59
CA SER A 224 -0.65 -1.70 6.91
C SER A 224 0.63 -1.79 7.75
N HIS A 225 1.59 -2.60 7.30
CA HIS A 225 2.88 -2.73 7.98
C HIS A 225 3.63 -1.37 7.99
N GLU A 226 4.28 -0.99 9.09
CA GLU A 226 5.02 0.28 9.22
C GLU A 226 6.10 0.49 8.12
N SER A 227 6.52 -0.59 7.45
CA SER A 227 7.44 -0.56 6.30
C SER A 227 6.81 0.03 5.03
N LEU A 228 5.48 0.00 4.86
CA LEU A 228 4.77 0.77 3.82
C LEU A 228 4.90 2.28 4.08
N LEU A 229 5.11 2.65 5.34
CA LEU A 229 5.36 4.00 5.81
C LEU A 229 6.84 4.32 5.92
N ALA A 230 7.76 3.50 5.36
CA ALA A 230 9.21 3.72 5.38
C ALA A 230 9.58 5.03 4.64
N ARG A 231 9.38 6.14 5.35
CA ARG A 231 9.61 7.50 4.94
C ARG A 231 10.80 7.97 5.74
N LEU A 232 12.00 7.82 5.18
CA LEU A 232 13.19 8.36 5.84
C LEU A 232 13.03 9.86 6.17
N PHE A 233 12.25 10.64 5.40
CA PHE A 233 12.02 12.07 5.69
C PHE A 233 10.68 12.64 5.15
N HIS A 234 9.55 12.11 5.59
CA HIS A 234 8.25 12.78 5.40
C HIS A 234 7.43 12.65 6.67
N GLY A 235 7.06 13.78 7.27
CA GLY A 235 6.29 13.82 8.51
C GLY A 235 6.06 15.25 9.01
N SER A 236 5.37 15.37 10.14
CA SER A 236 5.24 16.63 10.88
C SER A 236 6.39 16.78 11.88
N GLY A 237 6.99 17.97 11.95
CA GLY A 237 8.04 18.27 12.93
C GLY A 237 7.93 19.71 13.42
N TYR A 238 8.59 20.06 14.52
CA TYR A 238 8.69 21.47 14.91
C TYR A 238 9.54 22.23 13.89
N THR A 239 9.18 23.47 13.55
CA THR A 239 9.94 24.36 12.64
C THR A 239 11.43 24.44 12.99
N SER A 240 11.76 24.34 14.27
CA SER A 240 13.14 24.25 14.79
C SER A 240 13.88 22.98 14.37
N VAL A 241 13.20 21.83 14.32
CA VAL A 241 13.76 20.54 13.90
C VAL A 241 14.05 20.55 12.41
N VAL A 242 13.12 21.05 11.59
CA VAL A 242 13.30 21.15 10.13
C VAL A 242 14.42 22.12 9.78
N SER A 243 14.46 23.27 10.47
CA SER A 243 15.56 24.22 10.31
C SER A 243 16.90 23.62 10.72
N CYS A 244 16.93 22.81 11.79
CA CYS A 244 18.14 22.07 12.20
C CYS A 244 18.57 21.06 11.12
N MET A 245 17.64 20.30 10.55
CA MET A 245 17.92 19.38 9.44
C MET A 245 18.52 20.14 8.25
N VAL A 246 17.85 21.18 7.76
CA VAL A 246 18.33 21.97 6.62
C VAL A 246 19.71 22.57 6.88
N ASN A 247 19.95 23.08 8.09
CA ASN A 247 21.25 23.63 8.47
C ASN A 247 22.33 22.53 8.62
N THR A 248 21.96 21.29 8.90
CA THR A 248 22.90 20.17 9.09
C THR A 248 23.20 19.41 7.80
N VAL A 249 22.19 19.09 6.99
CA VAL A 249 22.33 18.24 5.79
C VAL A 249 22.20 19.00 4.48
N GLY A 250 21.77 20.25 4.49
CA GLY A 250 21.52 21.06 3.29
C GLY A 250 20.04 21.17 2.93
N PRO A 251 19.70 21.87 1.83
CA PRO A 251 18.33 22.09 1.44
C PRO A 251 17.62 20.76 1.11
N HIS A 252 16.33 20.70 1.43
CA HIS A 252 15.50 19.57 1.04
C HIS A 252 15.24 19.57 -0.47
N PRO A 253 15.00 18.39 -1.08
CA PRO A 253 14.60 18.30 -2.48
C PRO A 253 13.38 19.18 -2.79
N VAL A 254 13.37 19.83 -3.96
CA VAL A 254 12.25 20.69 -4.38
C VAL A 254 10.93 19.92 -4.47
N SER A 255 10.98 18.62 -4.79
CA SER A 255 9.82 17.73 -4.78
C SER A 255 9.18 17.53 -3.40
N TRP A 256 9.88 17.91 -2.32
CA TRP A 256 9.35 17.86 -0.95
C TRP A 256 8.70 19.17 -0.51
N ARG A 257 8.65 20.17 -1.39
CA ARG A 257 7.99 21.44 -1.11
C ARG A 257 6.50 21.16 -0.88
N TYR A 258 5.98 21.63 0.25
CA TYR A 258 4.61 21.38 0.71
C TYR A 258 4.31 19.95 1.20
N SER A 259 5.27 19.01 1.15
CA SER A 259 5.09 17.65 1.69
C SER A 259 5.51 17.52 3.16
N TYR A 260 6.19 18.54 3.72
CA TYR A 260 6.68 18.56 5.09
C TYR A 260 5.94 19.64 5.91
N HIS A 261 5.24 19.24 6.98
CA HIS A 261 4.48 20.15 7.82
C HIS A 261 5.27 20.53 9.07
N ALA A 262 5.96 21.66 9.03
CA ALA A 262 6.54 22.26 10.22
C ALA A 262 5.45 22.97 11.02
N SER A 263 5.24 22.66 12.31
CA SER A 263 4.28 23.40 13.14
C SER A 263 4.71 24.87 13.25
N GLY A 264 4.20 25.73 12.37
CA GLY A 264 4.63 27.13 12.18
C GLY A 264 4.54 27.59 10.71
N SER A 265 5.16 28.73 10.39
CA SER A 265 5.25 29.23 9.01
C SER A 265 6.23 28.36 8.21
N CYS A 266 5.77 27.71 7.14
CA CYS A 266 6.62 26.99 6.20
C CYS A 266 7.68 27.94 5.62
N ASP A 267 8.96 27.71 5.92
CA ASP A 267 10.06 28.51 5.39
C ASP A 267 10.43 27.99 4.00
N THR A 268 10.01 28.74 2.98
CA THR A 268 10.27 28.41 1.58
C THR A 268 11.77 28.33 1.23
N THR A 269 12.66 28.87 2.08
CA THR A 269 14.11 28.80 1.91
C THR A 269 14.70 27.43 2.24
N TRP A 270 13.94 26.50 2.85
CA TRP A 270 14.38 25.12 3.08
C TRP A 270 14.61 24.32 1.80
N TYR A 271 14.00 24.75 0.69
CA TYR A 271 14.05 24.06 -0.60
C TYR A 271 14.94 24.77 -1.62
N ASN A 272 15.58 25.87 -1.24
CA ASN A 272 16.49 26.60 -2.11
C ASN A 272 17.77 25.76 -2.31
N GLN A 273 17.93 25.17 -3.50
CA GLN A 273 19.07 24.29 -3.80
C GLN A 273 20.43 25.00 -3.77
N ASP A 274 20.44 26.34 -3.82
CA ASP A 274 21.67 27.14 -3.69
C ASP A 274 22.09 27.33 -2.23
N ARG A 275 21.25 26.94 -1.26
CA ARG A 275 21.54 27.05 0.16
C ARG A 275 22.63 26.06 0.56
N GLN A 276 23.63 26.54 1.29
CA GLN A 276 24.65 25.68 1.89
C GLN A 276 24.31 25.36 3.35
N PRO A 277 24.70 24.17 3.86
CA PRO A 277 24.59 23.86 5.29
C PRO A 277 25.35 24.89 6.14
N ASP A 278 24.90 25.13 7.36
CA ASP A 278 25.61 25.98 8.31
C ASP A 278 26.93 25.30 8.69
N PRO A 279 28.10 25.94 8.45
CA PRO A 279 29.41 25.35 8.75
C PRO A 279 29.58 24.87 10.19
N ALA A 280 28.92 25.51 11.17
CA ALA A 280 28.99 25.13 12.58
C ALA A 280 28.06 23.95 12.93
N MET A 281 27.02 23.72 12.14
CA MET A 281 25.98 22.70 12.37
C MET A 281 25.99 21.57 11.34
N ALA A 282 26.86 21.64 10.33
CA ALA A 282 26.97 20.68 9.25
C ALA A 282 27.22 19.25 9.77
N LEU A 283 26.61 18.28 9.09
CA LEU A 283 26.66 16.87 9.46
C LEU A 283 28.10 16.37 9.65
N LYS A 284 28.99 16.73 8.73
CA LYS A 284 30.42 16.39 8.79
C LYS A 284 31.09 16.92 10.07
N ALA A 285 30.81 18.17 10.45
CA ALA A 285 31.37 18.77 11.66
C ALA A 285 30.83 18.11 12.93
N LYS A 286 29.54 17.75 12.97
CA LYS A 286 28.93 17.00 14.08
C LYS A 286 29.52 15.60 14.23
N ILE A 287 29.71 14.87 13.13
CA ILE A 287 30.29 13.51 13.16
C ILE A 287 31.73 13.56 13.67
N ILE A 288 32.56 14.49 13.17
CA ILE A 288 33.95 14.66 13.63
C ILE A 288 33.99 15.03 15.11
N LYS A 289 33.08 15.88 15.59
CA LYS A 289 33.00 16.26 17.01
C LYS A 289 32.58 15.10 17.91
N LEU A 290 31.59 14.30 17.49
CA LEU A 290 31.10 13.16 18.26
C LEU A 290 32.07 11.98 18.22
N ARG A 291 32.85 11.84 17.14
CA ARG A 291 33.84 10.78 16.97
C ARG A 291 35.15 11.34 16.38
N PRO A 292 36.04 11.90 17.23
CA PRO A 292 37.29 12.55 16.81
C PRO A 292 38.32 11.65 16.12
N GLY A 293 38.02 10.36 15.91
CA GLY A 293 38.89 9.37 15.26
C GLY A 293 38.22 8.59 14.13
N ILE A 294 37.12 9.10 13.55
CA ILE A 294 36.48 8.45 12.39
C ILE A 294 37.43 8.44 11.18
N GLY A 295 37.54 7.29 10.51
CA GLY A 295 38.36 7.15 9.30
C GLY A 295 37.75 7.90 8.12
N LEU A 296 38.58 8.39 7.19
CA LEU A 296 38.11 9.16 6.02
C LEU A 296 37.09 8.39 5.17
N MET A 297 37.34 7.11 4.92
CA MET A 297 36.46 6.25 4.12
C MET A 297 35.11 6.02 4.82
N GLU A 298 35.13 5.82 6.14
CA GLU A 298 33.93 5.65 6.96
C GLU A 298 33.11 6.95 7.01
N LEU A 299 33.79 8.09 7.15
CA LEU A 299 33.16 9.41 7.09
C LEU A 299 32.51 9.66 5.72
N GLU A 300 33.17 9.30 4.63
CA GLU A 300 32.62 9.44 3.28
C GLU A 300 31.41 8.54 3.04
N LEU A 301 31.42 7.30 3.56
CA LEU A 301 30.29 6.37 3.49
C LEU A 301 29.08 6.89 4.29
N VAL A 302 29.30 7.36 5.53
CA VAL A 302 28.21 7.93 6.33
C VAL A 302 27.63 9.18 5.65
N MET A 303 28.50 10.00 5.05
CA MET A 303 28.08 11.17 4.29
C MET A 303 27.36 10.83 2.98
N SER A 304 27.58 9.66 2.37
CA SER A 304 26.85 9.25 1.16
C SER A 304 25.46 8.70 1.48
N ILE A 305 25.32 7.96 2.59
CA ILE A 305 24.03 7.40 3.05
C ILE A 305 23.07 8.51 3.51
N LEU A 306 23.59 9.53 4.19
CA LEU A 306 22.78 10.58 4.83
C LEU A 306 22.56 11.82 3.96
N ARG A 307 22.99 11.81 2.69
CA ARG A 307 22.71 12.89 1.74
C ARG A 307 21.25 12.87 1.31
N PRO A 308 20.53 14.00 1.38
CA PRO A 308 19.19 14.09 0.81
C PRO A 308 19.23 13.86 -0.70
N GLY A 309 18.55 12.81 -1.19
CA GLY A 309 18.28 12.62 -2.62
C GLY A 309 19.14 11.58 -3.36
N ASP A 310 20.10 10.92 -2.72
CA ASP A 310 20.84 9.82 -3.36
C ASP A 310 20.04 8.52 -3.22
N SER A 311 19.19 8.26 -4.21
CA SER A 311 18.36 7.06 -4.39
C SER A 311 19.18 5.80 -4.76
N ARG A 312 20.47 5.76 -4.42
CA ARG A 312 21.37 4.65 -4.79
C ARG A 312 21.35 3.46 -3.83
N ILE A 313 20.48 3.50 -2.83
CA ILE A 313 20.18 2.35 -1.98
C ILE A 313 18.68 2.15 -2.02
N TYR A 314 18.11 1.81 -3.18
CA TYR A 314 16.88 1.02 -3.37
C TYR A 314 16.83 0.51 -4.81
#